data_AF-A0A956NQK5-F1
#
_entry.id   AF-A0A956NQK5-F1
#
_cell.length_a   1.000
_cell.length_b   1.000
_cell.length_c   1.000
_cell.angle_alpha   90.00
_cell.angle_beta   90.00
_cell.angle_gamma   90.00
#
_symmetry.space_group_name_H-M   'P 1'
#
loop_
_entity.id
_entity.type
_entity.pdbx_description
1 polymer ?
#
loop_
_entity_poly.entity_id
_entity_poly.type
_entity_poly.pdbx_seq_one_letter_code
_entity_poly.pdbx_strand_id
1 'polypeptide(L)'
;LPLLPIDLLVNRTVDAAEGTLAATRMQEACSRFLGRTLRYLGAIPEDTTMRAALGSPEGLVDPAVSGPAQAALRAIVERTLLSPEATG
;
A
#
# COMPACT_ATOMS: atom_id res chain seq x y z
N LEU A 1 17.43 -11.33 -17.43
CA LEU A 1 16.92 -10.02 -17.00
C LEU A 1 16.97 -9.99 -15.48
N PRO A 2 17.53 -8.96 -14.83
CA PRO A 2 17.42 -8.81 -13.39
C PRO A 2 15.93 -8.71 -13.01
N LEU A 3 15.52 -9.40 -11.96
CA LEU A 3 14.13 -9.39 -11.51
C LEU A 3 13.89 -8.09 -10.73
N LEU A 4 12.94 -7.28 -11.20
CA LEU A 4 12.54 -6.05 -10.51
C LEU A 4 12.03 -6.36 -9.09
N PRO A 5 12.33 -5.50 -8.10
CA PRO A 5 11.75 -5.63 -6.76
C PRO A 5 10.23 -5.57 -6.82
N ILE A 6 9.57 -6.30 -5.92
CA ILE A 6 8.11 -6.36 -5.85
C ILE A 6 7.69 -5.72 -4.53
N ASP A 7 6.97 -4.62 -4.65
CA ASP A 7 6.41 -3.89 -3.52
C ASP A 7 4.97 -4.32 -3.27
N LEU A 8 4.62 -4.55 -2.00
CA LEU A 8 3.30 -4.99 -1.58
C LEU A 8 2.62 -3.90 -0.76
N LEU A 9 1.44 -3.50 -1.23
CA LEU A 9 0.50 -2.63 -0.56
C LEU A 9 -0.79 -3.41 -0.31
N VAL A 10 -1.25 -3.47 0.93
CA VAL A 10 -2.53 -4.12 1.26
C VAL A 10 -3.61 -3.04 1.38
N ASN A 11 -4.66 -3.15 0.58
CA ASN A 11 -5.73 -2.15 0.55
C ASN A 11 -6.98 -2.66 1.28
N ARG A 12 -7.80 -1.73 1.78
CA ARG A 12 -9.09 -1.96 2.45
C ARG A 12 -9.00 -2.83 3.70
N THR A 13 -7.99 -2.57 4.53
CA THR A 13 -7.89 -3.28 5.80
C THR A 13 -8.84 -2.71 6.85
N VAL A 14 -9.36 -3.58 7.70
CA VAL A 14 -10.14 -3.21 8.89
C VAL A 14 -9.23 -2.58 9.93
N ASP A 15 -8.01 -3.11 10.08
CA ASP A 15 -6.98 -2.56 10.95
C ASP A 15 -5.57 -2.78 10.38
N ALA A 16 -4.54 -2.31 11.08
CA ALA A 16 -3.14 -2.46 10.66
C ALA A 16 -2.60 -3.90 10.83
N ALA A 17 -3.19 -4.68 11.74
CA ALA A 17 -2.77 -6.05 12.01
C ALA A 17 -3.17 -6.97 10.85
N GLU A 18 -4.35 -6.76 10.27
CA GLU A 18 -4.81 -7.46 9.08
C GLU A 18 -3.86 -7.26 7.89
N GLY A 19 -3.43 -6.02 7.64
CA GLY A 19 -2.47 -5.72 6.58
C GLY A 19 -1.15 -6.47 6.75
N THR A 20 -0.64 -6.51 7.98
CA THR A 20 0.59 -7.24 8.31
C THR A 20 0.40 -8.75 8.14
N LEU A 21 -0.72 -9.31 8.58
CA LEU A 21 -1.03 -10.74 8.42
C LEU A 21 -1.14 -11.14 6.95
N ALA A 22 -1.81 -10.34 6.13
CA ALA A 22 -1.91 -10.54 4.69
C ALA A 22 -0.53 -10.52 4.03
N ALA A 23 0.32 -9.56 4.39
CA ALA A 23 1.68 -9.45 3.88
C ALA A 23 2.54 -10.67 4.24
N THR A 24 2.46 -11.15 5.49
CA THR A 24 3.18 -12.34 5.95
C THR A 24 2.79 -13.58 5.14
N ARG A 25 1.49 -13.82 4.96
CA ARG A 25 0.99 -14.98 4.18
C ARG A 25 1.43 -14.92 2.72
N MET A 26 1.39 -13.74 2.11
CA MET A 26 1.88 -13.54 0.74
C MET A 26 3.39 -13.78 0.66
N GLN A 27 4.16 -13.28 1.63
CA GLN A 27 5.60 -13.50 1.69
C GLN A 27 5.94 -15.00 1.82
N GLU A 28 5.23 -15.75 2.68
CA GLU A 28 5.43 -17.19 2.81
C GLU A 28 5.20 -17.93 1.48
N ALA A 29 4.12 -17.61 0.77
CA ALA A 29 3.83 -18.20 -0.53
C ALA A 29 4.89 -17.83 -1.58
N CYS A 30 5.26 -16.56 -1.68
CA CYS A 30 6.27 -16.08 -2.62
C CYS A 30 7.67 -16.66 -2.33
N SER A 31 8.05 -16.78 -1.06
CA SER A 31 9.29 -17.45 -0.67
C SER A 31 9.28 -18.91 -1.07
N ARG A 32 8.19 -19.64 -0.78
CA ARG A 32 8.10 -21.08 -1.00
C ARG A 32 8.05 -21.46 -2.48
N PHE A 33 7.29 -20.74 -3.28
CA PHE A 33 6.99 -21.16 -4.65
C PHE A 33 7.77 -20.37 -5.70
N LEU A 34 8.15 -19.12 -5.41
CA LEU A 34 8.81 -18.23 -6.36
C LEU A 34 10.27 -17.94 -5.97
N GLY A 35 10.68 -18.25 -4.74
CA GLY A 35 11.98 -17.85 -4.21
C GLY A 35 12.14 -16.32 -4.17
N ARG A 36 11.04 -15.58 -3.96
CA ARG A 36 11.01 -14.12 -4.02
C ARG A 36 10.67 -13.48 -2.67
N THR A 37 11.40 -12.42 -2.35
CA THR A 37 11.07 -11.52 -1.25
C THR A 37 10.24 -10.34 -1.76
N LEU A 38 9.17 -10.02 -1.04
CA LEU A 38 8.31 -8.86 -1.23
C LEU A 38 8.74 -7.77 -0.24
N ARG A 39 8.67 -6.50 -0.66
CA ARG A 39 8.85 -5.36 0.24
C ARG A 39 7.48 -4.83 0.64
N TYR A 40 7.12 -4.98 1.91
CA TYR A 40 5.85 -4.49 2.40
C TYR A 40 5.90 -2.97 2.64
N LEU A 41 5.09 -2.22 1.90
CA LEU A 41 5.03 -0.76 2.00
C LEU A 41 4.07 -0.27 3.09
N GLY A 42 3.05 -1.06 3.40
CA GLY A 42 2.04 -0.74 4.40
C GLY A 42 0.63 -1.18 3.99
N ALA A 43 -0.34 -0.74 4.78
CA ALA A 43 -1.75 -0.99 4.55
C ALA A 43 -2.53 0.31 4.42
N ILE A 44 -3.58 0.29 3.61
CA ILE A 44 -4.58 1.36 3.48
C ILE A 44 -5.87 0.84 4.12
N PRO A 45 -6.42 1.53 5.13
CA PRO A 45 -7.66 1.11 5.76
C PRO A 45 -8.86 1.30 4.82
N GLU A 46 -9.95 0.55 5.06
CA GLU A 46 -11.23 0.83 4.41
C GLU A 46 -11.71 2.24 4.80
N ASP A 47 -12.16 2.99 3.80
CA ASP A 47 -12.57 4.37 3.96
C ASP A 47 -13.84 4.66 3.15
N THR A 48 -14.93 4.93 3.87
CA THR A 48 -16.23 5.23 3.27
C THR A 48 -16.23 6.59 2.56
N THR A 49 -15.36 7.51 2.96
CA THR A 49 -15.21 8.82 2.29
C THR A 49 -14.56 8.67 0.91
N MET A 50 -13.61 7.73 0.77
CA MET A 50 -13.02 7.38 -0.52
C MET A 50 -14.06 6.81 -1.47
N ARG A 51 -15.03 6.03 -0.97
CA ARG A 51 -16.12 5.47 -1.77
C ARG A 51 -17.02 6.56 -2.37
N ALA A 52 -17.26 7.65 -1.63
CA ALA A 52 -18.00 8.80 -2.13
C ALA A 52 -17.20 9.56 -3.21
N ALA A 53 -15.87 9.62 -3.07
CA ALA A 53 -14.98 10.23 -4.05
C ALA A 53 -14.80 9.40 -5.34
N LEU A 54 -15.12 8.10 -5.37
CA LEU A 54 -15.03 7.29 -6.60
C LEU A 54 -15.95 7.78 -7.73
N GLY A 55 -16.98 8.58 -7.41
CA GLY A 55 -17.83 9.25 -8.40
C GLY A 55 -17.18 10.47 -9.07
N SER A 56 -16.06 10.97 -8.52
CA SER A 56 -15.30 12.11 -9.05
C SER A 56 -13.80 11.86 -8.87
N PRO A 57 -13.07 11.47 -9.93
CA PRO A 57 -11.63 11.15 -9.85
C PRO A 57 -10.79 12.30 -9.27
N GLU A 58 -11.20 13.54 -9.49
CA GLU A 58 -10.56 14.74 -8.94
C GLU A 58 -10.62 14.77 -7.41
N GLY A 59 -11.69 14.26 -6.81
CA GLY A 59 -11.88 14.18 -5.35
C GLY A 59 -10.96 13.17 -4.66
N LEU A 60 -10.33 12.25 -5.41
CA LEU A 60 -9.41 11.26 -4.83
C LEU A 60 -8.05 11.88 -4.46
N VAL A 61 -7.62 12.88 -5.23
CA VAL A 61 -6.36 13.61 -5.06
C VAL A 61 -6.57 15.00 -4.47
N ASP A 62 -7.82 15.40 -4.25
CA ASP A 62 -8.17 16.66 -3.62
C ASP A 62 -7.60 16.72 -2.19
N PRO A 63 -6.66 17.65 -1.91
CA PRO A 63 -6.09 17.80 -0.57
C PRO A 63 -7.11 18.26 0.48
N ALA A 64 -8.29 18.76 0.08
CA ALA A 64 -9.39 19.10 0.98
C ALA A 64 -10.20 17.87 1.42
N VAL A 65 -10.14 16.77 0.66
CA VAL A 65 -10.65 15.47 1.09
C VAL A 65 -9.57 14.86 1.99
N SER A 66 -9.94 14.55 3.24
CA SER A 66 -9.02 14.04 4.26
C SER A 66 -9.66 12.86 4.99
N GLY A 67 -9.47 11.66 4.44
CA GLY A 67 -9.87 10.40 5.06
C GLY A 67 -8.68 9.57 5.58
N PRO A 68 -8.92 8.57 6.44
CA PRO A 68 -7.89 7.65 6.92
C PRO A 68 -7.12 6.95 5.79
N ALA A 69 -7.75 6.68 4.64
CA ALA A 69 -7.06 6.08 3.50
C ALA A 69 -6.05 7.04 2.86
N GLN A 70 -6.39 8.32 2.69
CA GLN A 70 -5.48 9.33 2.13
C GLN A 70 -4.33 9.65 3.08
N ALA A 71 -4.59 9.70 4.39
CA ALA A 71 -3.54 9.87 5.39
C ALA A 71 -2.55 8.69 5.37
N ALA A 72 -3.06 7.46 5.30
CA ALA A 72 -2.22 6.27 5.19
C ALA A 72 -1.41 6.25 3.88
N LEU A 73 -2.04 6.57 2.75
CA LEU A 73 -1.37 6.65 1.45
C LEU A 73 -0.26 7.70 1.46
N ARG A 74 -0.52 8.90 2.00
CA ARG A 74 0.48 9.97 2.11
C ARG A 74 1.68 9.51 2.92
N ALA A 75 1.46 8.89 4.08
CA ALA A 75 2.54 8.36 4.90
C ALA A 75 3.37 7.28 4.18
N ILE A 76 2.73 6.45 3.35
CA ILE A 76 3.43 5.44 2.54
C ILE A 76 4.30 6.12 1.47
N VAL A 77 3.72 7.06 0.72
CA VAL A 77 4.43 7.81 -0.33
C VAL A 77 5.63 8.56 0.26
N GLU A 78 5.45 9.25 1.38
CA GLU A 78 6.53 9.97 2.07
C GLU A 78 7.68 9.01 2.45
N ARG A 79 7.38 7.84 3.02
CA ARG A 79 8.40 6.83 3.34
C ARG A 79 9.10 6.29 2.09
N THR A 80 8.36 6.03 1.02
CA THR A 80 8.92 5.47 -0.22
C THR A 80 9.80 6.48 -0.95
N LEU A 81 9.40 7.75 -1.03
CA LEU A 81 10.19 8.81 -1.65
C LEU A 81 11.47 9.13 -0.86
N LEU A 82 11.43 8.96 0.47
CA LEU A 82 12.61 9.11 1.34
C LEU A 82 13.55 7.88 1.32
N SER A 83 13.17 6.78 0.66
CA SER A 83 14.01 5.58 0.54
C SER A 83 14.84 5.62 -0.75
N PRO A 84 16.19 5.70 -0.67
CA PRO A 84 17.07 5.90 -1.84
C PRO A 84 17.10 4.73 -2.84
N GLU A 85 16.47 3.60 -2.54
CA GLU A 85 16.42 2.41 -3.40
C GLU A 85 15.27 2.41 -4.43
N ALA A 86 14.42 3.44 -4.44
CA ALA A 86 13.24 3.50 -5.32
C ALA A 86 13.52 4.07 -6.73
N THR A 87 14.75 4.54 -7.01
CA THR A 87 15.12 5.21 -8.28
C THR A 87 16.09 4.39 -9.16
N GLY A 88 16.38 3.13 -8.80
CA GLY A 88 17.33 2.26 -9.51
C GLY A 88 16.67 1.17 -10.34
#